data_AF-A0A495ABR4-F1
#
_entry.id   AF-A0A495ABR4-F1
#
_cell.length_a   1.000
_cell.length_b   1.000
_cell.length_c   1.000
_cell.angle_alpha   90.00
_cell.angle_beta   90.00
_cell.angle_gamma   90.00
#
_symmetry.space_group_name_H-M   'P 1'
#
loop_
_entity.id
_entity.type
_entity.pdbx_description
1 polymer ?
#
loop_
_entity_poly.entity_id
_entity_poly.type
_entity_poly.pdbx_seq_one_letter_code
_entity_poly.pdbx_strand_id
1 'polypeptide(L)'
;MEQYVQVSPLHFRNILLLLHTEKVINVENVRKSEFDVFQVDEHKAEPGDIIQFQRENVILEGTVLPSHGENSIIVDLSSMPIEDLEMFNHGYSNTVVAHSKYKILEKRS
;
A
#
# COMPACT_ATOMS: atom_id res chain seq x y z
N MET A 1 -14.07 -40.89 -42.61
CA MET A 1 -15.39 -40.93 -41.95
C MET A 1 -15.26 -40.13 -40.66
N GLU A 2 -15.56 -38.84 -40.73
CA GLU A 2 -15.60 -37.95 -39.57
C GLU A 2 -16.92 -38.19 -38.82
N GLN A 3 -16.84 -38.56 -37.55
CA GLN A 3 -18.00 -38.63 -36.68
C GLN A 3 -17.99 -37.42 -35.76
N TYR A 4 -18.87 -36.47 -36.06
CA TYR A 4 -19.23 -35.37 -35.18
C TYR A 4 -20.05 -35.94 -34.01
N VAL A 5 -19.50 -35.89 -32.80
CA VAL A 5 -20.26 -36.14 -31.58
C VAL A 5 -20.74 -34.79 -31.05
N GLN A 6 -22.03 -34.51 -31.19
CA GLN A 6 -22.69 -33.43 -30.47
C GLN A 6 -22.77 -33.78 -28.97
N VAL A 7 -22.27 -32.90 -28.11
CA VAL A 7 -22.57 -32.91 -26.68
C VAL A 7 -23.10 -31.54 -26.25
N SER A 8 -24.30 -31.60 -25.68
CA SER A 8 -25.12 -30.48 -25.20
C SER A 8 -24.49 -29.72 -24.02
N PRO A 9 -24.67 -28.39 -23.92
CA PRO A 9 -24.07 -27.60 -22.86
C PRO A 9 -25.02 -27.51 -21.66
N LEU A 10 -24.71 -28.23 -20.59
CA LEU A 10 -24.97 -27.81 -19.20
C LEU A 10 -24.46 -28.91 -18.27
N HIS A 11 -23.40 -28.61 -17.51
CA HIS A 11 -23.27 -28.91 -16.09
C HIS A 11 -21.96 -28.29 -15.62
N PHE A 12 -22.04 -27.03 -15.19
CA PHE A 12 -21.07 -26.42 -14.31
C PHE A 12 -20.92 -27.30 -13.07
N ARG A 13 -19.76 -27.92 -12.86
CA ARG A 13 -19.28 -28.36 -11.54
C ARG A 13 -17.78 -28.66 -11.55
N ASN A 14 -17.07 -27.76 -10.90
CA ASN A 14 -15.73 -27.87 -10.31
C ASN A 14 -15.06 -29.25 -10.31
N ILE A 15 -13.93 -29.37 -11.02
CA ILE A 15 -12.77 -30.17 -10.61
C ILE A 15 -11.51 -29.46 -11.10
N LEU A 16 -10.89 -28.64 -10.24
CA LEU A 16 -9.46 -28.33 -10.35
C LEU A 16 -8.82 -28.85 -9.06
N LEU A 17 -8.29 -30.07 -9.12
CA LEU A 17 -7.40 -30.58 -8.11
C LEU A 17 -6.29 -31.34 -8.82
N LEU A 18 -5.12 -30.70 -8.96
CA LEU A 18 -3.82 -31.34 -9.00
C LEU A 18 -2.73 -30.27 -8.75
N LEU A 19 -2.58 -30.02 -7.46
CA LEU A 19 -1.38 -29.64 -6.70
C LEU A 19 -0.08 -29.69 -7.52
N HIS A 20 0.66 -28.57 -7.54
CA HIS A 20 2.03 -28.41 -7.04
C HIS A 20 2.48 -26.94 -7.23
N THR A 21 3.04 -26.35 -6.17
CA THR A 21 3.64 -25.00 -6.05
C THR A 21 2.67 -23.82 -5.81
N GLU A 22 2.38 -23.61 -4.53
CA GLU A 22 1.71 -22.42 -4.00
C GLU A 22 2.66 -21.20 -4.04
N LYS A 23 2.49 -20.32 -5.04
CA LYS A 23 2.41 -18.86 -4.86
C LYS A 23 2.04 -18.21 -6.20
N VAL A 24 0.81 -18.49 -6.67
CA VAL A 24 0.20 -17.69 -7.74
C VAL A 24 -0.12 -16.34 -7.14
N ILE A 25 0.65 -15.32 -7.53
CA ILE A 25 0.37 -13.93 -7.23
C ILE A 25 -1.01 -13.65 -7.83
N ASN A 26 -2.00 -13.44 -6.97
CA ASN A 26 -3.37 -13.23 -7.39
C ASN A 26 -3.50 -11.78 -7.92
N VAL A 27 -3.26 -11.58 -9.21
CA VAL A 27 -3.30 -10.26 -9.90
C VAL A 27 -4.73 -9.69 -9.96
N GLU A 28 -5.74 -10.41 -9.44
CA GLU A 28 -7.13 -9.98 -9.45
C GLU A 28 -7.58 -9.17 -8.22
N ASN A 29 -6.69 -8.88 -7.27
CA ASN A 29 -7.02 -8.00 -6.13
C ASN A 29 -6.78 -6.50 -6.40
N VAL A 30 -6.49 -6.12 -7.66
CA VAL A 30 -6.64 -4.74 -8.15
C VAL A 30 -8.13 -4.43 -8.39
N ARG A 31 -8.95 -4.69 -7.37
CA ARG A 31 -10.20 -3.96 -7.17
C ARG A 31 -9.77 -2.75 -6.35
N LYS A 32 -9.44 -1.63 -6.98
CA LYS A 32 -10.47 -0.60 -7.18
C LYS A 32 -11.19 -0.31 -5.86
N SER A 33 -10.44 -0.17 -4.76
CA SER A 33 -10.90 0.68 -3.67
C SER A 33 -11.03 2.06 -4.33
N GLU A 34 -12.19 2.63 -4.14
CA GLU A 34 -12.59 3.91 -4.70
C GLU A 34 -11.53 4.98 -4.41
N PHE A 35 -11.69 6.14 -5.01
CA PHE A 35 -11.08 7.36 -4.52
C PHE A 35 -11.46 7.54 -3.03
N ASP A 36 -10.76 6.84 -2.14
CA ASP A 36 -10.64 7.22 -0.76
C ASP A 36 -9.82 8.48 -0.87
N VAL A 37 -10.54 9.61 -0.96
CA VAL A 37 -9.94 10.93 -0.93
C VAL A 37 -9.10 10.89 0.33
N PHE A 38 -7.79 10.77 0.17
CA PHE A 38 -6.86 10.68 1.28
C PHE A 38 -7.11 11.91 2.14
N GLN A 39 -7.89 11.75 3.21
CA GLN A 39 -8.41 12.87 3.96
C GLN A 39 -7.27 13.34 4.86
N VAL A 40 -6.59 14.35 4.36
CA VAL A 40 -5.49 15.02 5.04
C VAL A 40 -6.05 15.62 6.33
N ASP A 41 -5.32 15.43 7.43
CA ASP A 41 -5.70 16.07 8.67
C ASP A 41 -5.49 17.58 8.59
N GLU A 42 -6.43 18.34 9.17
CA GLU A 42 -6.27 19.80 9.32
C GLU A 42 -5.24 20.15 10.40
N HIS A 43 -4.98 19.21 11.32
CA HIS A 43 -4.03 19.37 12.41
C HIS A 43 -2.61 19.01 11.97
N LYS A 44 -1.64 19.83 12.39
CA LYS A 44 -0.23 19.52 12.19
C LYS A 44 0.20 18.40 13.16
N ALA A 45 0.93 17.43 12.63
CA ALA A 45 1.60 16.41 13.43
C ALA A 45 2.76 17.01 14.23
N GLU A 46 2.97 16.47 15.42
CA GLU A 46 4.04 16.85 16.33
C GLU A 46 5.14 15.78 16.37
N PRO A 47 6.38 16.12 16.80
CA PRO A 47 7.44 15.13 16.92
C PRO A 47 7.05 13.95 17.82
N GLY A 48 7.12 12.74 17.25
CA GLY A 48 6.71 11.47 17.87
C GLY A 48 5.35 10.95 17.42
N ASP A 49 4.55 11.73 16.69
CA ASP A 49 3.32 11.24 16.07
C ASP A 49 3.64 10.20 14.97
N ILE A 50 2.73 9.27 14.74
CA ILE A 50 2.77 8.36 13.58
C ILE A 50 1.81 8.91 12.53
N ILE A 51 2.33 9.10 11.32
CA ILE A 51 1.54 9.58 10.19
C ILE A 51 1.52 8.56 9.06
N GLN A 52 0.47 8.63 8.25
CA GLN A 52 0.31 7.94 6.99
C GLN A 52 0.38 8.95 5.85
N PHE A 53 0.99 8.60 4.72
CA PHE A 53 1.04 9.44 3.52
C PHE A 53 1.22 8.61 2.26
N GLN A 54 0.90 9.19 1.10
CA GLN A 54 1.00 8.50 -0.19
C GLN A 54 2.26 8.92 -0.97
N ARG A 55 3.00 7.95 -1.51
CA ARG A 55 4.09 8.15 -2.47
C ARG A 55 4.03 7.05 -3.54
N GLU A 56 4.13 7.44 -4.81
CA GLU A 56 4.17 6.49 -5.94
C GLU A 56 3.03 5.45 -5.94
N ASN A 57 1.82 5.87 -5.56
CA ASN A 57 0.62 5.04 -5.39
C ASN A 57 0.69 4.01 -4.23
N VAL A 58 1.69 4.10 -3.38
CA VAL A 58 1.84 3.29 -2.16
C VAL A 58 1.57 4.16 -0.93
N ILE A 59 0.90 3.57 0.05
CA ILE A 59 0.67 4.20 1.35
C ILE A 59 1.82 3.80 2.27
N LEU A 60 2.46 4.81 2.85
CA LEU A 60 3.59 4.68 3.74
C LEU A 60 3.23 5.22 5.12
N GLU A 61 3.86 4.66 6.15
CA GLU A 61 3.71 5.08 7.53
C GLU A 61 5.08 5.40 8.12
N GLY A 62 5.13 6.37 9.01
CA GLY A 62 6.38 6.72 9.67
C GLY A 62 6.21 7.71 10.81
N THR A 63 7.28 7.85 11.58
CA THR A 63 7.31 8.64 12.81
C THR A 63 7.82 10.05 12.52
N VAL A 64 7.12 11.07 13.03
CA VAL A 64 7.53 12.47 12.85
C VAL A 64 8.76 12.78 13.69
N LEU A 65 9.81 13.27 13.04
CA LEU A 65 11.05 13.70 13.68
C LEU A 65 11.01 15.21 14.04
N PRO A 66 11.74 15.64 15.08
CA PRO A 66 11.91 17.06 15.39
C PRO A 66 12.46 17.82 14.18
N SER A 67 11.73 18.84 13.72
CA SER A 67 12.13 19.68 12.59
C SER A 67 11.47 21.06 12.66
N HIS A 68 12.07 22.05 12.01
CA HIS A 68 11.55 23.42 11.91
C HIS A 68 10.93 23.70 10.52
N GLY A 69 10.38 22.68 9.86
CA GLY A 69 9.78 22.86 8.54
C GLY A 69 8.50 23.69 8.61
N GLU A 70 8.40 24.74 7.80
CA GLU A 70 7.23 25.63 7.80
C GLU A 70 5.98 24.96 7.20
N ASN A 71 6.20 24.24 6.09
CA ASN A 71 5.15 23.60 5.26
C ASN A 71 5.31 22.07 5.16
N SER A 72 6.25 21.50 5.91
CA SER A 72 6.61 20.10 5.83
C SER A 72 7.19 19.59 7.14
N ILE A 73 7.22 18.28 7.26
CA ILE A 73 7.84 17.56 8.37
C ILE A 73 8.85 16.54 7.84
N ILE A 74 9.79 16.16 8.70
CA ILE A 74 10.69 15.05 8.46
C ILE A 74 10.09 13.81 9.11
N VAL A 75 10.07 12.70 8.38
CA VAL A 75 9.50 11.43 8.80
C VAL A 75 10.58 10.36 8.78
N ASP A 76 10.64 9.56 9.83
CA ASP A 76 11.45 8.35 9.93
C ASP A 76 10.65 7.13 9.46
N LEU A 77 11.25 6.41 8.51
CA LEU A 77 10.78 5.18 7.88
C LEU A 77 11.65 3.98 8.28
N SER A 78 12.56 4.11 9.23
CA SER A 78 13.47 3.04 9.68
C SER A 78 12.77 1.76 10.15
N SER A 79 11.47 1.84 10.46
CA SER A 79 10.62 0.69 10.80
C SER A 79 10.21 -0.15 9.59
N MET A 80 10.38 0.37 8.36
CA MET A 80 10.08 -0.36 7.12
C MET A 80 11.16 -1.40 6.79
N PRO A 81 10.80 -2.48 6.06
CA PRO A 81 11.77 -3.39 5.47
C PRO A 81 12.77 -2.65 4.56
N ILE A 82 14.03 -3.07 4.57
CA ILE A 82 15.08 -2.42 3.78
C ILE A 82 14.81 -2.46 2.26
N GLU A 83 14.19 -3.53 1.78
CA GLU A 83 13.80 -3.69 0.37
C GLU A 83 12.79 -2.61 -0.06
N ASP A 84 11.86 -2.24 0.82
CA ASP A 84 10.87 -1.19 0.57
C ASP A 84 11.52 0.21 0.63
N LEU A 85 12.50 0.42 1.52
CA LEU A 85 13.26 1.67 1.57
C LEU A 85 14.07 1.90 0.30
N GLU A 86 14.74 0.86 -0.22
CA GLU A 86 15.46 0.92 -1.49
C GLU A 86 14.53 1.27 -2.65
N MET A 87 13.35 0.65 -2.69
CA MET A 87 12.36 0.86 -3.74
C MET A 87 11.70 2.25 -3.70
N PHE A 88 11.24 2.71 -2.52
CA PHE A 88 10.41 3.91 -2.40
C PHE A 88 11.13 5.16 -1.86
N ASN A 89 12.33 4.99 -1.33
CA ASN A 89 13.09 6.09 -0.74
C ASN A 89 14.62 5.97 -0.97
N HIS A 90 15.05 5.21 -1.98
CA HIS A 90 16.47 5.06 -2.36
C HIS A 90 17.38 4.62 -1.21
N GLY A 91 16.85 3.81 -0.29
CA GLY A 91 17.57 3.30 0.87
C GLY A 91 17.67 4.30 2.03
N TYR A 92 17.16 5.53 1.88
CA TYR A 92 17.13 6.49 2.95
C TYR A 92 16.05 6.12 3.97
N SER A 93 16.39 6.18 5.25
CA SER A 93 15.42 5.99 6.34
C SER A 93 14.53 7.21 6.54
N ASN A 94 14.89 8.38 6.00
CA ASN A 94 14.18 9.63 6.28
C ASN A 94 13.59 10.21 5.00
N THR A 95 12.43 10.83 5.12
CA THR A 95 11.79 11.54 4.01
C THR A 95 11.12 12.83 4.48
N VAL A 96 10.81 13.71 3.54
CA VAL A 96 10.10 14.97 3.79
C VAL A 96 8.68 14.86 3.26
N VAL A 97 7.71 15.19 4.10
CA VAL A 97 6.29 15.13 3.76
C VAL A 97 5.65 16.50 4.02
N ALA A 98 4.90 17.01 3.04
CA ALA A 98 4.18 18.27 3.19
C ALA A 98 3.00 18.12 4.18
N HIS A 99 2.69 19.17 4.94
CA HIS A 99 1.54 19.17 5.85
C HIS A 99 0.21 18.85 5.15
N SER A 100 0.10 19.18 3.87
CA SER A 100 -1.10 18.93 3.07
C SER A 100 -1.19 17.52 2.46
N LYS A 101 -0.35 16.57 2.90
CA LYS A 101 -0.21 15.25 2.24
C LYS A 101 -0.19 14.05 3.20
N TYR A 102 -0.56 14.24 4.46
CA TYR A 102 -0.57 13.14 5.43
C TYR A 102 -1.83 13.14 6.30
N LYS A 103 -2.03 12.00 6.95
CA LYS A 103 -3.02 11.79 8.00
C LYS A 103 -2.29 11.30 9.25
N ILE A 104 -2.70 11.74 10.43
CA ILE A 104 -2.18 11.30 11.71
C ILE A 104 -2.91 10.02 12.12
N LEU A 105 -2.15 8.94 12.33
CA LEU A 105 -2.70 7.65 12.79
C LEU A 105 -2.65 7.53 14.30
N GLU A 106 -1.54 7.96 14.90
CA GLU A 106 -1.32 7.88 16.34
C GLU A 106 -0.68 9.17 16.85
N LYS A 107 -1.24 9.71 17.92
CA LYS A 107 -0.67 10.85 18.64
C LYS A 107 0.34 10.37 19.67
N ARG A 108 1.44 11.09 19.81
CA ARG A 108 2.38 10.89 20.92
C ARG A 108 1.62 10.99 22.25
N SER A 109 1.67 9.92 23.04
CA SER A 109 1.11 9.86 24.40
C SER A 109 2.07 10.44 25.44
#